data_AF-A0A7K0YYU3-F1
#
_entry.id   AF-A0A7K0YYU3-F1
#
_cell.length_a   1.000
_cell.length_b   1.000
_cell.length_c   1.000
_cell.angle_alpha   90.00
_cell.angle_beta   90.00
_cell.angle_gamma   90.00
#
_symmetry.space_group_name_H-M   'P 1'
#
loop_
_entity.id
_entity.type
_entity.pdbx_description
1 polymer ?
#
loop_
_entity_poly.entity_id
_entity_poly.type
_entity_poly.pdbx_seq_one_letter_code
_entity_poly.pdbx_strand_id
1 'polypeptide(L)' 'MNSNLYALIGLGVAVSFVMALKGLSAPKTARRGNLIGAFGATVATVIVFFDPSIEEGHNTILIIAA' A
#
# COMPACT_ATOMS: atom_id res chain seq x y z
N MET A 1 10.54 -14.65 6.85
CA MET A 1 9.85 -14.43 5.56
C MET A 1 10.86 -13.91 4.54
N ASN A 2 10.78 -14.29 3.26
CA ASN A 2 11.79 -13.97 2.25
C ASN A 2 11.77 -12.47 1.92
N SER A 3 12.81 -11.72 2.28
CA SER A 3 12.90 -10.25 2.05
C SER A 3 12.67 -9.85 0.59
N ASN A 4 13.03 -10.73 -0.35
CA ASN A 4 12.78 -10.50 -1.78
C ASN A 4 11.29 -10.43 -2.12
N LEU A 5 10.44 -11.18 -1.41
CA LEU A 5 8.99 -11.17 -1.62
C LEU A 5 8.39 -9.83 -1.18
N TYR A 6 8.80 -9.30 -0.03
CA TYR A 6 8.39 -7.96 0.41
C TYR A 6 8.84 -6.88 -0.56
N ALA A 7 10.07 -6.96 -1.07
CA ALA A 7 10.58 -6.04 -2.07
C ALA A 7 9.78 -6.08 -3.38
N LEU A 8 9.45 -7.27 -3.87
CA LEU A 8 8.63 -7.47 -5.08
C LEU A 8 7.22 -6.91 -4.91
N ILE A 9 6.56 -7.18 -3.78
CA ILE A 9 5.21 -6.67 -3.53
C ILE A 9 5.25 -5.15 -3.34
N GLY A 10 6.23 -4.62 -2.61
CA GLY A 10 6.45 -3.17 -2.45
C GLY A 10 6.65 -2.47 -3.81
N LEU A 11 7.38 -3.09 -4.73
CA LEU A 11 7.55 -2.58 -6.10
C LEU A 11 6.23 -2.58 -6.88
N GLY A 12 5.41 -3.63 -6.74
CA GLY A 12 4.06 -3.68 -7.31
C GLY A 12 3.14 -2.59 -6.78
N VAL A 13 3.16 -2.36 -5.46
CA VAL A 13 2.43 -1.26 -4.80
C VAL A 13 2.89 0.10 -5.33
N ALA A 14 4.21 0.31 -5.45
CA ALA A 14 4.76 1.56 -5.99
C ALA A 14 4.28 1.83 -7.43
N VAL A 15 4.30 0.82 -8.30
CA VAL A 15 3.79 0.92 -9.68
C VAL A 15 2.29 1.24 -9.70
N SER A 16 1.50 0.65 -8.80
CA SER A 16 0.06 0.93 -8.69
C SER A 16 -0.21 2.40 -8.33
N PHE A 17 0.61 2.99 -7.44
CA PHE A 17 0.51 4.40 -7.07
C PHE A 17 0.87 5.33 -8.24
N VAL A 18 1.93 5.02 -8.99
CA VAL A 18 2.29 5.79 -10.19
C VAL A 18 1.16 5.77 -11.22
N MET A 19 0.53 4.61 -11.41
CA MET A 19 -0.62 4.47 -12.32
C MET A 19 -1.85 5.22 -11.81
N ALA A 20 -2.09 5.23 -10.50
CA ALA A 20 -3.17 5.99 -9.86
C ALA A 20 -3.00 7.49 -10.06
N LEU A 21 -1.79 8.04 -9.81
CA LEU A 21 -1.48 9.45 -10.03
C LEU A 21 -1.73 9.85 -11.49
N LYS A 22 -1.29 9.04 -12.44
CA LYS A 22 -1.55 9.27 -13.87
C LYS A 22 -3.04 9.27 -14.20
N GLY A 23 -3.81 8.36 -13.59
CA GLY A 23 -5.25 8.28 -13.77
C GLY A 23 -6.01 9.47 -13.17
N LEU A 24 -5.53 10.02 -12.05
CA LEU A 24 -6.09 11.21 -11.40
C LEU A 24 -5.83 12.52 -12.17
N SER A 25 -4.79 12.57 -13.02
CA SER A 25 -4.43 13.78 -13.77
C SER A 25 -5.41 14.16 -14.90
N ALA A 26 -6.43 13.34 -15.20
CA ALA A 26 -7.49 13.69 -16.14
C ALA A 26 -8.88 13.39 -15.55
N PRO A 27 -9.86 14.32 -15.65
CA PRO A 27 -11.18 14.18 -15.02
C PRO A 27 -11.98 12.98 -15.53
N LYS A 28 -11.77 12.56 -16.79
CA LYS A 28 -12.41 11.37 -17.38
C LYS A 28 -11.87 10.05 -16.80
N THR A 29 -10.61 10.01 -16.36
CA THR A 29 -9.95 8.79 -15.84
C THR A 29 -9.81 8.78 -14.32
N ALA A 30 -10.11 9.89 -13.64
CA ALA A 30 -9.90 10.07 -12.21
C ALA A 30 -10.57 8.97 -11.35
N ARG A 31 -11.79 8.54 -11.71
CA ARG A 31 -12.50 7.48 -10.98
C ARG A 31 -11.77 6.13 -11.06
N ARG A 32 -11.17 5.81 -12.21
CA ARG A 32 -10.39 4.57 -12.40
C ARG A 32 -9.04 4.66 -11.70
N GLY A 33 -8.38 5.81 -11.78
CA GLY A 33 -7.13 6.07 -11.05
C GLY A 33 -7.31 5.93 -9.53
N ASN A 34 -8.43 6.43 -9.00
CA ASN A 34 -8.73 6.32 -7.57
C ASN A 34 -8.93 4.86 -7.11
N LEU A 35 -9.58 4.02 -7.93
CA LEU A 35 -9.75 2.60 -7.61
C LEU A 35 -8.42 1.84 -7.60
N ILE A 36 -7.53 2.12 -8.56
CA ILE A 36 -6.19 1.52 -8.61
C ILE A 36 -5.36 1.96 -7.39
N GLY A 37 -5.44 3.25 -7.03
CA GLY A 37 -4.76 3.79 -5.85
C GLY A 37 -5.30 3.21 -4.54
N ALA A 38 -6.61 3.11 -4.40
CA ALA A 38 -7.26 2.51 -3.23
C ALA A 38 -6.84 1.05 -3.06
N PHE A 39 -6.81 0.28 -4.15
CA PHE A 39 -6.33 -1.11 -4.12
C PHE A 39 -4.86 -1.19 -3.69
N GLY A 40 -3.99 -0.35 -4.27
CA GLY A 40 -2.58 -0.26 -3.87
C GLY A 40 -2.39 0.08 -2.39
N ALA A 41 -3.17 1.01 -1.86
CA ALA A 41 -3.15 1.40 -0.46
C ALA A 41 -3.64 0.29 0.49
N THR A 42 -4.69 -0.46 0.12
CA THR A 42 -5.15 -1.62 0.89
C THR A 42 -4.07 -2.70 0.95
N VAL A 43 -3.42 -3.01 -0.17
CA VAL A 43 -2.33 -4.00 -0.19
C VAL A 43 -1.15 -3.53 0.65
N ALA A 44 -0.76 -2.25 0.55
CA ALA A 44 0.34 -1.68 1.34
C ALA A 44 0.09 -1.77 2.85
N THR A 45 -1.13 -1.41 3.29
CA THR A 45 -1.51 -1.44 4.71
C THR A 45 -1.48 -2.87 5.25
N VAL A 46 -2.03 -3.85 4.53
CA VAL A 46 -1.95 -5.26 4.95
C VAL A 46 -0.49 -5.69 5.10
N ILE A 47 0.39 -5.38 4.15
CA ILE A 47 1.80 -5.78 4.26
C ILE A 47 2.48 -5.18 5.48
N VAL A 48 2.28 -3.89 5.76
CA VAL A 48 2.86 -3.21 6.92
C VAL A 48 2.39 -3.81 8.24
N PHE A 49 1.11 -4.20 8.33
CA PHE A 49 0.57 -4.85 9.53
C PHE A 49 1.13 -6.25 9.79
N PHE A 50 1.50 -6.98 8.73
CA PHE A 50 2.03 -8.34 8.80
C PHE A 50 3.56 -8.40 8.62
N ASP A 51 4.26 -7.26 8.61
CA ASP A 51 5.71 -7.22 8.53
C ASP A 51 6.30 -7.50 9.93
N PRO A 52 6.95 -8.67 10.13
CA PRO A 52 7.50 -9.06 11.43
C PRO A 52 8.75 -8.25 11.81
N SER A 53 9.26 -7.39 10.93
CA SER A 53 10.42 -6.53 11.20
C SER A 53 10.02 -5.23 11.92
N ILE A 54 8.71 -4.95 12.04
CA ILE A 54 8.16 -3.80 12.77
C ILE A 54 8.01 -4.16 14.27
N GLU A 55 9.08 -4.68 14.89
CA GLU A 55 9.07 -5.10 16.30
C GLU A 55 9.49 -4.01 17.30
N GLU A 56 10.10 -2.89 16.86
CA GLU A 56 10.65 -1.90 17.82
C GLU A 56 9.73 -0.70 18.13
N GLY A 57 8.61 -0.53 17.42
CA GLY A 57 7.66 0.55 17.68
C GLY A 57 6.39 0.03 18.35
N HIS A 58 6.33 0.02 19.69
CA HIS A 58 5.21 -0.42 20.53
C HIS A 58 3.91 0.42 20.34
N ASN A 59 3.34 0.46 19.12
CA ASN A 59 2.08 1.11 18.80
C ASN A 59 1.01 0.11 18.30
N THR A 60 1.25 -1.19 18.42
CA THR A 60 0.26 -2.25 18.16
C THR A 60 -1.06 -2.04 18.91
N ILE A 61 -1.01 -1.43 20.09
CA ILE A 61 -2.21 -1.05 20.87
C ILE A 61 -3.05 0.03 20.16
N LEU A 62 -2.42 1.06 19.58
CA LEU A 62 -3.14 2.12 18.84
C LEU A 62 -3.79 1.59 17.55
N ILE A 63 -3.22 0.53 16.98
CA ILE A 63 -3.69 -0.09 15.74
C ILE A 63 -4.91 -0.99 15.96
N ILE A 64 -5.01 -1.66 17.12
CA ILE A 64 -6.12 -2.57 17.45
C ILE A 64 -7.29 -1.82 18.13
N ALA A 65 -7.01 -0.69 18.79
CA ALA A 65 -8.00 0.08 19.54
C ALA A 65 -8.76 1.14 18.72
N ALA A 66 -8.32 1.45 17.50
CA ALA A 66 -8.97 2.40 16.58
C ALA A 66 -9.98 1.71 15.67
#